data_AF-A0A154L6N0-F1
#
_entry.id   AF-A0A154L6N0-F1
#
_cell.length_a   1.000
_cell.length_b   1.000
_cell.length_c   1.000
_cell.angle_alpha   90.00
_cell.angle_beta   90.00
_cell.angle_gamma   90.00
#
_symmetry.space_group_name_H-M   'P 1'
#
loop_
_entity.id
_entity.type
_entity.pdbx_description
1 polymer ?
#
loop_
_entity_poly.entity_id
_entity_poly.type
_entity_poly.pdbx_seq_one_letter_code
_entity_poly.pdbx_strand_id
1 'polypeptide(L)'
;MAMPHLQQPDPAHPVPQNDTLPEDDRDQPLYKTRDKVYPKRVSGYFRNLKWFALITLLAIYWIVPWLRWDRGASAPDQAVLIDMDMGRAYFFFIEIWPQEVYYITGLLILAAIGLFLATSLFGRIWCGYGCPQTVWTDLFMLVERHIQGDRNARMRLDKSPWTFEKIWKIGATHLSWLVIAAATGGAFVLYFNDAPTVMVDIFTGEASLGVYVTIAFLTFSTYLLAGWAREQVCTYMCPWPRFQSAMLDDESMIVTYEGWRGEPRGPIKRKNLVRGEVPEVGHCIDCYACFNVCPTGIDIRDGLQMECIGCGLCIDACNEMMDKVGFPRDLVRFDSVQNSQLRAHGKATKIRIVRPRTIFYSVILVLVASVMAFGLLNRTTLEVNVLRDRNPIFVTLSDGDVRNGYTLKVLNKEQAEKTYILQIEGLDASDFQVIGLTPNQDGTFSLDVAPDRVGSFRVFVAANPETLSSESTPFEFSVTDPEDNVRETYDTVFAGPK
;
A
#
# COMPACT_ATOMS: atom_id res chain seq x y z
N MET A 1 -41.62 3.32 -4.26
CA MET A 1 -41.67 2.22 -3.26
C MET A 1 -41.52 2.85 -1.89
N ALA A 2 -42.56 2.73 -1.06
CA ALA A 2 -42.69 3.43 0.21
C ALA A 2 -41.66 2.93 1.24
N MET A 3 -41.08 3.87 2.00
CA MET A 3 -40.25 3.59 3.15
C MET A 3 -41.11 3.01 4.29
N PRO A 4 -40.64 2.01 5.05
CA PRO A 4 -41.35 1.54 6.23
C PRO A 4 -41.27 2.60 7.34
N HIS A 5 -42.43 2.90 7.92
CA HIS A 5 -42.59 3.76 9.08
C HIS A 5 -41.70 3.29 10.24
N LEU A 6 -40.80 4.16 10.71
CA LEU A 6 -40.17 4.02 12.03
C LEU A 6 -41.27 4.17 13.09
N GLN A 7 -41.39 3.15 13.93
CA GLN A 7 -42.37 3.07 15.00
C GLN A 7 -42.04 4.13 16.06
N GLN A 8 -42.94 5.10 16.26
CA GLN A 8 -42.82 6.08 17.34
C GLN A 8 -42.97 5.35 18.70
N PRO A 9 -42.20 5.74 19.73
CA PRO A 9 -42.33 5.15 21.07
C PRO A 9 -43.70 5.43 21.68
N ASP A 10 -44.23 4.41 22.37
CA ASP A 10 -45.55 4.36 23.00
C ASP A 10 -45.67 5.36 24.17
N PRO A 11 -46.67 6.27 24.18
CA PRO A 11 -46.85 7.26 25.24
C PRO A 11 -47.28 6.68 26.59
N ALA A 12 -47.63 5.39 26.69
CA ALA A 12 -48.10 4.77 27.93
C ALA A 12 -46.98 4.33 28.90
N HIS A 13 -45.71 4.35 28.47
CA HIS A 13 -44.55 4.00 29.30
C HIS A 13 -43.42 5.02 29.14
N PRO A 14 -43.40 6.11 29.93
CA PRO A 14 -42.28 7.03 29.92
C PRO A 14 -41.02 6.32 30.43
N VAL A 15 -39.97 6.35 29.61
CA VAL A 15 -38.59 6.05 30.05
C VAL A 15 -38.28 6.96 31.25
N PRO A 16 -37.73 6.45 32.37
CA PRO A 16 -37.33 7.32 33.46
C PRO A 16 -36.25 8.29 32.96
N GLN A 17 -36.63 9.56 32.76
CA GLN A 17 -35.69 10.66 32.62
C GLN A 17 -35.07 10.88 33.99
N ASN A 18 -33.87 10.34 34.20
CA ASN A 18 -32.98 10.85 35.23
C ASN A 18 -32.50 12.23 34.77
N ASP A 19 -33.31 13.26 35.00
CA ASP A 19 -32.98 14.67 34.83
C ASP A 19 -32.05 15.15 35.96
N THR A 20 -30.87 14.54 36.03
CA THR A 20 -29.69 15.15 36.61
C THR A 20 -28.61 15.09 35.54
N LEU A 21 -28.74 15.97 34.54
CA LEU A 21 -27.60 16.35 33.71
C LEU A 21 -26.57 16.97 34.66
N PRO A 22 -25.33 16.44 34.74
CA PRO A 22 -24.29 17.13 35.47
C PRO A 22 -24.06 18.48 34.78
N GLU A 23 -24.34 19.57 35.48
CA GLU A 23 -23.80 20.89 35.14
C GLU A 23 -22.28 20.83 35.25
N ASP A 24 -21.61 20.54 34.13
CA ASP A 24 -20.39 21.21 33.64
C ASP A 24 -19.81 20.42 32.44
N ASP A 25 -20.39 20.63 31.25
CA ASP A 25 -19.87 20.06 30.00
C ASP A 25 -18.90 21.04 29.28
N ARG A 26 -18.45 22.10 29.97
CA ARG A 26 -17.54 23.12 29.42
C ARG A 26 -16.07 22.88 29.78
N ASP A 27 -15.80 22.06 30.81
CA ASP A 27 -14.45 21.68 31.25
C ASP A 27 -14.12 20.19 31.00
N GLN A 28 -14.77 19.53 30.04
CA GLN A 28 -14.24 18.26 29.54
C GLN A 28 -12.92 18.54 28.80
N PRO A 29 -11.78 17.99 29.25
CA PRO A 29 -10.53 18.20 28.54
C PRO A 29 -10.71 17.67 27.11
N LEU A 30 -10.49 18.55 26.12
CA LEU A 30 -10.50 18.20 24.68
C LEU A 30 -9.52 17.05 24.36
N TYR A 31 -8.62 16.74 25.29
CA TYR A 31 -7.68 15.64 25.23
C TYR A 31 -7.88 14.66 26.40
N LYS A 32 -8.36 13.45 26.11
CA LYS A 32 -8.41 12.35 27.08
C LYS A 32 -6.99 11.86 27.36
N THR A 33 -6.58 11.83 28.63
CA THR A 33 -5.28 11.28 29.04
C THR A 33 -5.18 9.81 28.61
N ARG A 34 -4.07 9.44 27.95
CA ARG A 34 -3.89 8.10 27.39
C ARG A 34 -3.76 7.04 28.48
N ASP A 35 -4.71 6.13 28.55
CA ASP A 35 -4.55 4.86 29.26
C ASP A 35 -3.67 3.91 28.44
N LYS A 36 -2.47 3.61 28.95
CA LYS A 36 -1.55 2.69 28.27
C LYS A 36 -2.17 1.28 28.20
N VAL A 37 -2.30 0.76 26.99
CA VAL A 37 -2.83 -0.60 26.74
C VAL A 37 -1.73 -1.64 26.98
N TYR A 38 -2.05 -2.71 27.72
CA TYR A 38 -1.15 -3.84 27.98
C TYR A 38 -1.73 -5.15 27.45
N PRO A 39 -1.58 -5.46 26.15
CA PRO A 39 -2.17 -6.66 25.56
C PRO A 39 -1.53 -7.94 26.14
N LYS A 40 -2.38 -8.80 26.70
CA LYS A 40 -2.01 -10.12 27.23
C LYS A 40 -1.64 -11.08 26.09
N ARG A 41 -0.71 -12.00 26.35
CA ARG A 41 -0.42 -13.12 25.44
C ARG A 41 -1.66 -13.99 25.26
N VAL A 42 -1.87 -14.44 24.03
CA VAL A 42 -2.91 -15.40 23.63
C VAL A 42 -2.31 -16.41 22.66
N SER A 43 -2.91 -17.60 22.60
CA SER A 43 -2.60 -18.65 21.64
C SER A 43 -3.90 -19.12 21.00
N GLY A 44 -3.87 -19.44 19.70
CA GLY A 44 -5.04 -19.89 18.98
C GLY A 44 -4.88 -19.69 17.48
N TYR A 45 -5.97 -19.89 16.75
CA TYR A 45 -5.97 -19.87 15.29
C TYR A 45 -5.64 -18.48 14.74
N PHE A 46 -6.30 -17.43 15.25
CA PHE A 46 -6.11 -16.07 14.76
C PHE A 46 -4.74 -15.52 15.12
N ARG A 47 -4.20 -15.88 16.29
CA ARG A 47 -2.81 -15.59 16.67
C ARG A 47 -1.81 -16.26 15.73
N ASN A 48 -2.04 -17.50 15.34
CA ASN A 48 -1.18 -18.21 14.38
C ASN A 48 -1.24 -17.57 12.99
N LEU A 49 -2.43 -17.16 12.54
CA LEU A 49 -2.58 -16.43 11.27
C LEU A 49 -1.86 -15.08 11.30
N LYS A 50 -1.90 -14.36 12.44
CA LYS A 50 -1.09 -13.14 12.61
C LYS A 50 0.41 -13.41 12.57
N TRP A 51 0.88 -14.51 13.17
CA TRP A 51 2.29 -14.91 13.09
C TRP A 51 2.70 -15.17 11.65
N PHE A 52 1.89 -15.94 10.93
CA PHE A 52 2.12 -16.21 9.51
C PHE A 52 2.20 -14.90 8.72
N ALA A 53 1.20 -14.02 8.82
CA ALA A 53 1.18 -12.75 8.12
C ALA A 53 2.41 -11.86 8.47
N LEU A 54 2.72 -11.73 9.76
CA LEU A 54 3.87 -10.94 10.22
C LEU A 54 5.19 -11.47 9.66
N ILE A 55 5.42 -12.79 9.75
CA ILE A 55 6.66 -13.41 9.26
C ILE A 55 6.75 -13.28 7.75
N THR A 56 5.69 -13.60 7.01
CA THR A 56 5.68 -13.53 5.54
C THR A 56 5.90 -12.10 5.05
N LEU A 57 5.20 -11.11 5.61
CA LEU A 57 5.32 -9.72 5.15
C LEU A 57 6.69 -9.13 5.47
N LEU A 58 7.25 -9.39 6.65
CA LEU A 58 8.60 -8.94 7.00
C LEU A 58 9.67 -9.68 6.19
N ALA A 59 9.48 -10.97 5.92
CA ALA A 59 10.37 -11.74 5.04
C ALA A 59 10.38 -11.17 3.62
N ILE A 60 9.20 -10.90 3.03
CA ILE A 60 9.11 -10.24 1.72
C ILE A 60 9.83 -8.89 1.78
N TYR A 61 9.51 -8.06 2.78
CA TYR A 61 10.08 -6.73 2.90
C TYR A 61 11.62 -6.74 2.99
N TRP A 62 12.20 -7.65 3.77
CA TRP A 62 13.65 -7.70 3.99
C TRP A 62 14.43 -8.52 2.95
N ILE A 63 13.82 -9.53 2.32
CA ILE A 63 14.54 -10.46 1.44
C ILE A 63 14.47 -10.02 -0.02
N VAL A 64 13.34 -9.44 -0.47
CA VAL A 64 13.14 -9.09 -1.89
C VAL A 64 14.27 -8.24 -2.49
N PRO A 65 14.82 -7.20 -1.82
CA PRO A 65 15.91 -6.41 -2.37
C PRO A 65 17.21 -7.20 -2.62
N TRP A 66 17.39 -8.35 -1.96
CA TRP A 66 18.57 -9.20 -2.11
C TRP A 66 18.44 -10.22 -3.24
N LEU A 67 17.24 -10.38 -3.80
CA LEU A 67 17.03 -11.32 -4.90
C LEU A 67 17.73 -10.82 -6.15
N ARG A 68 18.66 -11.60 -6.67
CA ARG A 68 19.34 -11.31 -7.94
C ARG A 68 18.54 -11.87 -9.11
N TRP A 69 18.52 -11.12 -10.20
CA TRP A 69 17.75 -11.37 -11.40
C TRP A 69 18.50 -10.84 -12.61
N ASP A 70 19.08 -11.75 -13.40
CA ASP A 70 19.86 -11.40 -14.58
C ASP A 70 18.95 -10.86 -15.70
N ARG A 71 19.32 -9.70 -16.22
CA ARG A 71 18.65 -8.98 -17.32
C ARG A 71 19.64 -8.61 -18.43
N GLY A 72 20.84 -9.19 -18.44
CA GLY A 72 21.92 -8.78 -19.32
C GLY A 72 22.82 -7.71 -18.71
N ALA A 73 23.88 -7.36 -19.43
CA ALA A 73 24.97 -6.53 -18.92
C ALA A 73 24.63 -5.02 -18.81
N SER A 74 23.56 -4.56 -19.46
CA SER A 74 23.14 -3.15 -19.49
C SER A 74 22.25 -2.74 -18.31
N ALA A 75 21.66 -3.71 -17.61
CA ALA A 75 20.68 -3.47 -16.56
C ALA A 75 21.18 -3.97 -15.19
N PRO A 76 20.73 -3.35 -14.08
CA PRO A 76 21.03 -3.85 -12.74
C PRO A 76 20.44 -5.25 -12.59
N ASP A 77 21.10 -6.12 -11.83
CA ASP A 77 20.68 -7.50 -11.59
C ASP A 77 19.90 -7.67 -10.27
N GLN A 78 19.32 -6.60 -9.72
CA GLN A 78 18.41 -6.68 -8.56
C GLN A 78 16.96 -6.88 -9.00
N ALA A 79 16.27 -7.89 -8.46
CA ALA A 79 14.91 -8.27 -8.88
C ALA A 79 13.89 -7.15 -8.75
N VAL A 80 13.89 -6.40 -7.65
CA VAL A 80 13.02 -5.24 -7.44
C VAL A 80 13.87 -4.04 -7.07
N LEU A 81 13.92 -3.04 -7.94
CA LEU A 81 14.75 -1.86 -7.78
C LEU A 81 14.07 -0.65 -8.42
N ILE A 82 13.92 0.44 -7.68
CA ILE A 82 13.57 1.76 -8.20
C ILE A 82 14.88 2.53 -8.36
N ASP A 83 15.45 2.44 -9.54
CA ASP A 83 16.70 3.10 -9.88
C ASP A 83 16.45 4.58 -10.17
N MET A 84 16.91 5.42 -9.25
CA MET A 84 16.75 6.88 -9.35
C MET A 84 17.76 7.51 -10.33
N ASP A 85 18.88 6.85 -10.62
CA ASP A 85 19.94 7.38 -11.48
C ASP A 85 19.56 7.21 -12.96
N MET A 86 19.01 6.04 -13.31
CA MET A 86 18.46 5.78 -14.64
C MET A 86 16.99 6.19 -14.77
N GLY A 87 16.33 6.51 -13.65
CA GLY A 87 14.92 6.87 -13.61
C GLY A 87 14.01 5.68 -13.99
N ARG A 88 14.32 4.47 -13.54
CA ARG A 88 13.62 3.24 -13.94
C ARG A 88 13.13 2.46 -12.75
N ALA A 89 11.98 1.81 -12.89
CA ALA A 89 11.53 0.84 -11.90
C ALA A 89 11.56 -0.58 -12.49
N TYR A 90 12.34 -1.45 -11.87
CA TYR A 90 12.50 -2.84 -12.23
C TYR A 90 11.67 -3.73 -11.28
N PHE A 91 10.89 -4.64 -11.86
CA PHE A 91 10.14 -5.67 -11.17
C PHE A 91 10.27 -7.00 -11.92
N PHE A 92 11.25 -7.82 -11.52
CA PHE A 92 11.70 -9.00 -12.25
C PHE A 92 12.05 -8.64 -13.70
N PHE A 93 11.39 -9.21 -14.71
CA PHE A 93 11.61 -8.85 -16.12
C PHE A 93 10.89 -7.58 -16.58
N ILE A 94 10.03 -7.01 -15.73
CA ILE A 94 9.25 -5.82 -16.09
C ILE A 94 10.11 -4.59 -15.77
N GLU A 95 10.41 -3.82 -16.81
CA GLU A 95 11.07 -2.52 -16.70
C GLU A 95 10.07 -1.42 -17.03
N ILE A 96 9.83 -0.54 -16.06
CA ILE A 96 8.89 0.58 -16.17
C ILE A 96 9.69 1.86 -16.33
N TRP A 97 9.50 2.53 -17.46
CA TRP A 97 10.11 3.82 -17.76
C TRP A 97 9.31 4.98 -17.15
N PRO A 98 9.88 6.19 -16.98
CA PRO A 98 9.16 7.36 -16.45
C PRO A 98 7.89 7.72 -17.22
N GLN A 99 7.88 7.50 -18.53
CA GLN A 99 6.71 7.71 -19.40
C GLN A 99 5.59 6.71 -19.06
N GLU A 100 5.93 5.58 -18.46
CA GLU A 100 5.06 4.46 -18.15
C GLU A 100 4.58 4.45 -16.70
N VAL A 101 4.72 5.58 -15.99
CA VAL A 101 4.23 5.78 -14.61
C VAL A 101 2.72 5.51 -14.50
N TYR A 102 1.98 5.51 -15.60
CA TYR A 102 0.58 5.09 -15.62
C TYR A 102 0.39 3.62 -15.16
N TYR A 103 1.37 2.72 -15.33
CA TYR A 103 1.30 1.36 -14.75
C TYR A 103 1.32 1.39 -13.23
N ILE A 104 2.14 2.27 -12.63
CA ILE A 104 2.18 2.46 -11.17
C ILE A 104 0.83 2.99 -10.68
N THR A 105 0.28 3.99 -11.37
CA THR A 105 -1.06 4.52 -11.07
C THR A 105 -2.13 3.43 -11.16
N GLY A 106 -2.10 2.60 -12.21
CA GLY A 106 -2.99 1.46 -12.36
C GLY A 106 -2.87 0.45 -11.23
N LEU A 107 -1.64 0.14 -10.79
CA LEU A 107 -1.39 -0.76 -9.65
C LEU A 107 -1.95 -0.17 -8.34
N LEU A 108 -1.84 1.14 -8.12
CA LEU A 108 -2.44 1.82 -6.98
C LEU A 108 -3.97 1.76 -7.00
N ILE A 109 -4.58 1.90 -8.18
CA ILE A 109 -6.03 1.75 -8.37
C ILE A 109 -6.45 0.31 -8.06
N LEU A 110 -5.73 -0.70 -8.57
CA LEU A 110 -5.97 -2.11 -8.27
C LEU A 110 -5.84 -2.40 -6.77
N ALA A 111 -4.82 -1.85 -6.11
CA ALA A 111 -4.65 -2.00 -4.67
C ALA A 111 -5.80 -1.37 -3.88
N ALA A 112 -6.24 -0.17 -4.25
CA ALA A 112 -7.35 0.53 -3.61
C ALA A 112 -8.69 -0.24 -3.76
N ILE A 113 -9.03 -0.65 -5.00
CA ILE A 113 -10.25 -1.43 -5.26
C ILE A 113 -10.17 -2.82 -4.62
N GLY A 114 -9.00 -3.46 -4.68
CA GLY A 114 -8.75 -4.74 -4.03
C GLY A 114 -8.96 -4.65 -2.52
N LEU A 115 -8.51 -3.56 -1.90
CA LEU A 115 -8.74 -3.29 -0.49
C LEU A 115 -10.22 -3.01 -0.18
N PHE A 116 -10.96 -2.35 -1.06
CA PHE A 116 -12.41 -2.18 -0.93
C PHE A 116 -13.15 -3.52 -1.04
N LEU A 117 -12.80 -4.35 -2.01
CA LEU A 117 -13.35 -5.70 -2.16
C LEU A 117 -13.07 -6.54 -0.91
N ALA A 118 -11.81 -6.58 -0.45
CA ALA A 118 -11.41 -7.28 0.76
C ALA A 118 -12.15 -6.75 2.00
N THR A 119 -12.34 -5.42 2.11
CA THR A 119 -13.07 -4.82 3.22
C THR A 119 -14.55 -5.17 3.20
N SER A 120 -15.18 -5.16 2.03
CA SER A 120 -16.59 -5.55 1.89
C SER A 120 -16.82 -7.00 2.32
N LEU A 121 -15.89 -7.92 1.99
CA LEU A 121 -16.01 -9.34 2.30
C LEU A 121 -15.61 -9.67 3.74
N PHE A 122 -14.42 -9.23 4.15
CA PHE A 122 -13.73 -9.66 5.37
C PHE A 122 -13.47 -8.52 6.35
N GLY A 123 -14.20 -7.42 6.21
CA GLY A 123 -14.14 -6.28 7.11
C GLY A 123 -12.73 -5.73 7.26
N ARG A 124 -12.22 -5.70 8.48
CA ARG A 124 -10.96 -5.01 8.80
C ARG A 124 -9.72 -5.91 8.70
N ILE A 125 -9.76 -6.95 7.86
CA ILE A 125 -8.66 -7.92 7.73
C ILE A 125 -7.32 -7.26 7.35
N TRP A 126 -7.33 -6.23 6.50
CA TRP A 126 -6.10 -5.49 6.17
C TRP A 126 -5.49 -4.83 7.42
N CYS A 127 -6.29 -4.09 8.19
CA CYS A 127 -5.86 -3.45 9.44
C CYS A 127 -5.38 -4.49 10.45
N GLY A 128 -6.00 -5.66 10.50
CA GLY A 128 -5.68 -6.72 11.45
C GLY A 128 -4.41 -7.49 11.14
N TYR A 129 -4.01 -7.59 9.87
CA TYR A 129 -2.97 -8.52 9.42
C TYR A 129 -1.89 -7.91 8.51
N GLY A 130 -2.25 -7.02 7.59
CA GLY A 130 -1.37 -6.53 6.52
C GLY A 130 -0.86 -5.10 6.68
N CYS A 131 -1.57 -4.27 7.45
CA CYS A 131 -1.20 -2.88 7.65
C CYS A 131 0.19 -2.76 8.30
N PRO A 132 1.11 -1.94 7.74
CA PRO A 132 2.44 -1.74 8.31
C PRO A 132 2.42 -1.32 9.78
N GLN A 133 1.54 -0.40 10.16
CA GLN A 133 1.41 -0.01 11.57
C GLN A 133 1.15 -1.22 12.48
N THR A 134 0.28 -2.14 12.07
CA THR A 134 -0.07 -3.34 12.85
C THR A 134 1.07 -4.36 12.88
N VAL A 135 1.72 -4.63 11.75
CA VAL A 135 2.79 -5.62 11.65
C VAL A 135 3.98 -5.22 12.54
N TRP A 136 4.44 -3.98 12.45
CA TRP A 136 5.55 -3.49 13.27
C TRP A 136 5.18 -3.34 14.74
N THR A 137 3.97 -2.84 15.06
CA THR A 137 3.52 -2.77 16.46
C THR A 137 3.45 -4.16 17.08
N ASP A 138 2.92 -5.18 16.38
CA ASP A 138 2.85 -6.54 16.91
C ASP A 138 4.24 -7.18 17.10
N LEU A 139 5.21 -6.87 16.23
CA LEU A 139 6.62 -7.24 16.40
C LEU A 139 7.23 -6.57 17.65
N PHE A 140 7.05 -5.26 17.80
CA PHE A 140 7.57 -4.49 18.94
C PHE A 140 6.99 -4.99 20.27
N MET A 141 5.69 -5.33 20.25
CA MET A 141 5.00 -5.90 21.40
C MET A 141 5.46 -7.33 21.72
N LEU A 142 5.85 -8.13 20.73
CA LEU A 142 6.49 -9.42 20.99
C LEU A 142 7.81 -9.22 21.73
N VAL A 143 8.64 -8.30 21.26
CA VAL A 143 9.97 -8.06 21.85
C VAL A 143 9.83 -7.49 23.26
N GLU A 144 8.95 -6.49 23.45
CA GLU A 144 8.64 -5.94 24.76
C GLU A 144 8.15 -7.03 25.73
N ARG A 145 7.26 -7.91 25.26
CA ARG A 145 6.74 -9.01 26.06
C ARG A 145 7.82 -10.04 26.40
N HIS A 146 8.76 -10.29 25.50
CA HIS A 146 9.87 -11.21 25.73
C HIS A 146 10.83 -10.68 26.82
N ILE A 147 11.10 -9.38 26.81
CA ILE A 147 12.04 -8.73 27.75
C ILE A 147 11.38 -8.41 29.10
N GLN A 148 10.19 -7.81 29.07
CA GLN A 148 9.52 -7.29 30.28
C GLN A 148 8.51 -8.26 30.90
N GLY A 149 8.10 -9.30 30.15
CA GLY A 149 7.09 -10.27 30.54
C GLY A 149 5.68 -9.93 30.02
N ASP A 150 4.70 -10.75 30.41
CA ASP A 150 3.31 -10.56 29.99
C ASP A 150 2.61 -9.38 30.71
N ARG A 151 1.36 -9.10 30.36
CA ARG A 151 0.54 -7.98 30.85
C ARG A 151 0.80 -7.57 32.31
N ASN A 152 0.60 -8.48 33.27
CA ASN A 152 0.71 -8.14 34.70
C ASN A 152 2.15 -7.79 35.11
N ALA A 153 3.16 -8.42 34.50
CA ALA A 153 4.56 -8.11 34.77
C ALA A 153 4.91 -6.70 34.27
N ARG A 154 4.42 -6.32 33.08
CA ARG A 154 4.60 -4.97 32.51
C ARG A 154 3.88 -3.90 33.31
N MET A 155 2.63 -4.14 33.71
CA MET A 155 1.90 -3.22 34.60
C MET A 155 2.61 -3.02 35.95
N ARG A 156 3.18 -4.09 36.51
CA ARG A 156 3.96 -4.02 37.76
C ARG A 156 5.28 -3.26 37.55
N LEU A 157 5.97 -3.50 36.43
CA LEU A 157 7.22 -2.81 36.09
C LEU A 157 7.00 -1.31 35.87
N ASP A 158 5.93 -0.93 35.19
CA ASP A 158 5.62 0.48 34.95
C ASP A 158 5.32 1.22 36.26
N LYS A 159 4.64 0.56 37.21
CA LYS A 159 4.36 1.11 38.55
C LYS A 159 5.50 1.01 39.55
N SER A 160 6.53 0.20 39.30
CA SER A 160 7.64 0.03 40.23
C SER A 160 8.57 1.25 40.25
N PRO A 161 9.31 1.50 41.35
CA PRO A 161 10.36 2.52 41.36
C PRO A 161 11.46 2.22 40.32
N TRP A 162 12.28 3.22 40.02
CA TRP A 162 13.43 3.10 39.12
C TRP A 162 14.55 2.25 39.74
N THR A 163 14.43 0.93 39.63
CA THR A 163 15.45 -0.04 40.00
C THR A 163 16.35 -0.38 38.81
N PHE A 164 17.51 -0.99 39.06
CA PHE A 164 18.39 -1.49 37.99
C PHE A 164 17.65 -2.45 37.04
N GLU A 165 16.82 -3.35 37.57
CA GLU A 165 16.01 -4.26 36.76
C GLU A 165 15.07 -3.51 35.80
N LYS A 166 14.42 -2.44 36.28
CA LYS A 166 13.55 -1.60 35.46
C LYS A 166 14.33 -0.87 34.37
N ILE A 167 15.45 -0.25 34.73
CA ILE A 167 16.31 0.46 33.77
C ILE A 167 16.81 -0.51 32.69
N TRP A 168 17.29 -1.69 33.08
CA TRP A 168 17.77 -2.71 32.15
C TRP A 168 16.65 -3.18 31.22
N LYS A 169 15.48 -3.55 31.76
CA LYS A 169 14.36 -4.07 30.95
C LYS A 169 13.81 -3.02 29.98
N ILE A 170 13.64 -1.78 30.44
CA ILE A 170 13.18 -0.67 29.58
C ILE A 170 14.27 -0.35 28.54
N GLY A 171 15.52 -0.17 28.98
CA GLY A 171 16.64 0.11 28.09
C GLY A 171 16.83 -0.93 26.99
N ALA A 172 16.83 -2.22 27.35
CA ALA A 172 16.92 -3.33 26.40
C ALA A 172 15.72 -3.36 25.42
N THR A 173 14.52 -3.00 25.90
CA THR A 173 13.33 -2.90 25.03
C THR A 173 13.50 -1.80 23.99
N HIS A 174 13.87 -0.58 24.42
CA HIS A 174 14.04 0.55 23.50
C HIS A 174 15.23 0.35 22.56
N LEU A 175 16.33 -0.23 23.04
CA LEU A 175 17.46 -0.60 22.18
C LEU A 175 17.02 -1.60 21.11
N SER A 176 16.27 -2.63 21.49
CA SER A 176 15.76 -3.62 20.52
C SER A 176 14.81 -2.98 19.50
N TRP A 177 13.93 -2.07 19.94
CA TRP A 177 13.07 -1.32 19.03
C TRP A 177 13.85 -0.42 18.07
N LEU A 178 14.91 0.25 18.55
CA LEU A 178 15.77 1.08 17.72
C LEU A 178 16.52 0.24 16.69
N VAL A 179 17.03 -0.94 17.08
CA VAL A 179 17.68 -1.87 16.13
C VAL A 179 16.70 -2.34 15.05
N ILE A 180 15.48 -2.73 15.43
CA ILE A 180 14.45 -3.15 14.46
C ILE A 180 14.04 -1.97 13.56
N ALA A 181 13.88 -0.78 14.12
CA ALA A 181 13.55 0.42 13.36
C ALA A 181 14.68 0.81 12.39
N ALA A 182 15.94 0.71 12.80
CA ALA A 182 17.10 0.94 11.97
C ALA A 182 17.19 -0.08 10.82
N ALA A 183 16.98 -1.36 11.13
CA ALA A 183 16.89 -2.41 10.11
C ALA A 183 15.71 -2.18 9.15
N THR A 184 14.60 -1.62 9.63
CA THR A 184 13.44 -1.26 8.80
C THR A 184 13.79 -0.12 7.84
N GLY A 185 14.38 0.96 8.35
CA GLY A 185 14.80 2.10 7.52
C GLY A 185 15.90 1.75 6.52
N GLY A 186 16.90 0.95 6.96
CA GLY A 186 17.95 0.42 6.09
C GLY A 186 17.40 -0.41 4.95
N ALA A 187 16.47 -1.32 5.25
CA ALA A 187 15.83 -2.15 4.23
C ALA A 187 15.05 -1.37 3.18
N PHE A 188 14.44 -0.24 3.55
CA PHE A 188 13.73 0.60 2.59
C PHE A 188 14.68 1.16 1.54
N VAL A 189 15.87 1.60 1.95
CA VAL A 189 16.88 2.15 1.04
C VAL A 189 17.34 1.12 0.01
N LEU A 190 17.36 -0.17 0.38
CA LEU A 190 17.70 -1.26 -0.54
C LEU A 190 16.74 -1.37 -1.74
N TYR A 191 15.53 -0.81 -1.67
CA TYR A 191 14.62 -0.77 -2.82
C TYR A 191 14.97 0.34 -3.83
N PHE A 192 15.86 1.27 -3.48
CA PHE A 192 16.22 2.44 -4.29
C PHE A 192 17.70 2.46 -4.73
N ASN A 193 18.53 1.58 -4.15
CA ASN A 193 19.95 1.47 -4.45
C ASN A 193 20.29 -0.02 -4.51
N ASP A 194 21.32 -0.40 -5.27
CA ASP A 194 21.78 -1.79 -5.31
C ASP A 194 22.12 -2.28 -3.89
N ALA A 195 21.43 -3.34 -3.45
CA ALA A 195 21.40 -3.76 -2.06
C ALA A 195 22.78 -4.19 -1.51
N PRO A 196 23.58 -5.02 -2.23
CA PRO A 196 24.94 -5.35 -1.79
C PRO A 196 25.84 -4.12 -1.66
N THR A 197 25.81 -3.22 -2.64
CA THR A 197 26.70 -2.05 -2.70
C THR A 197 26.36 -1.06 -1.59
N VAL A 198 25.09 -0.64 -1.49
CA VAL A 198 24.68 0.35 -0.48
C VAL A 198 24.86 -0.17 0.95
N MET A 199 24.73 -1.49 1.18
CA MET A 199 24.98 -2.06 2.50
C MET A 199 26.44 -1.91 2.92
N VAL A 200 27.39 -2.10 2.00
CA VAL A 200 28.81 -1.85 2.26
C VAL A 200 29.04 -0.38 2.54
N ASP A 201 28.52 0.51 1.68
CA ASP A 201 28.69 1.97 1.79
C ASP A 201 28.16 2.53 3.12
N ILE A 202 27.06 1.97 3.64
CA ILE A 202 26.50 2.35 4.95
C ILE A 202 27.47 2.01 6.10
N PHE A 203 28.14 0.86 6.03
CA PHE A 203 29.07 0.43 7.07
C PHE A 203 30.48 1.01 6.93
N THR A 204 30.91 1.38 5.72
CA THR A 204 32.19 2.07 5.47
C THR A 204 32.10 3.58 5.71
N GLY A 205 30.90 4.15 5.81
CA GLY A 205 30.72 5.59 5.98
C GLY A 205 30.67 6.36 4.65
N GLU A 206 30.58 5.67 3.52
CA GLU A 206 30.68 6.23 2.17
C GLU A 206 29.33 6.47 1.50
N ALA A 207 28.23 5.99 2.10
CA ALA A 207 26.89 6.21 1.55
C ALA A 207 26.52 7.70 1.44
N SER A 208 25.66 8.02 0.49
CA SER A 208 25.22 9.41 0.27
C SER A 208 24.46 9.97 1.48
N LEU A 209 24.48 11.30 1.64
CA LEU A 209 23.72 11.96 2.71
C LEU A 209 22.22 11.63 2.64
N GLY A 210 21.67 11.49 1.41
CA GLY A 210 20.28 11.12 1.20
C GLY A 210 19.93 9.74 1.78
N VAL A 211 20.85 8.76 1.67
CA VAL A 211 20.70 7.44 2.28
C VAL A 211 20.63 7.54 3.80
N TYR A 212 21.59 8.22 4.44
CA TYR A 212 21.60 8.36 5.90
C TYR A 212 20.38 9.11 6.44
N VAL A 213 19.98 10.20 5.77
CA VAL A 213 18.78 10.98 6.16
C VAL A 213 17.52 10.12 6.06
N THR A 214 17.39 9.32 4.99
CA THR A 214 16.25 8.41 4.79
C THR A 214 16.21 7.33 5.87
N ILE A 215 17.34 6.69 6.16
CA ILE A 215 17.45 5.68 7.22
C ILE A 215 17.08 6.30 8.57
N ALA A 216 17.64 7.46 8.91
CA ALA A 216 17.37 8.13 10.19
C ALA A 216 15.88 8.52 10.32
N PHE A 217 15.28 9.08 9.26
CA PHE A 217 13.87 9.46 9.24
C PHE A 217 12.94 8.24 9.40
N LEU A 218 13.20 7.17 8.66
CA LEU A 218 12.41 5.94 8.73
C LEU A 218 12.60 5.19 10.06
N THR A 219 13.81 5.22 10.61
CA THR A 219 14.11 4.70 11.94
C THR A 219 13.32 5.45 12.99
N PHE A 220 13.39 6.79 12.97
CA PHE A 220 12.70 7.65 13.93
C PHE A 220 11.17 7.45 13.83
N SER A 221 10.61 7.52 12.63
CA SER A 221 9.17 7.35 12.42
C SER A 221 8.69 5.95 12.82
N THR A 222 9.40 4.88 12.45
CA THR A 222 9.03 3.50 12.85
C THR A 222 9.07 3.35 14.37
N TYR A 223 10.15 3.84 15.01
CA TYR A 223 10.29 3.81 16.47
C TYR A 223 9.17 4.59 17.18
N LEU A 224 8.85 5.78 16.69
CA LEU A 224 7.79 6.62 17.25
C LEU A 224 6.41 5.98 17.06
N LEU A 225 6.07 5.58 15.83
CA LEU A 225 4.75 5.11 15.47
C LEU A 225 4.44 3.71 16.03
N ALA A 226 5.34 2.74 15.86
CA ALA A 226 5.14 1.38 16.34
C ALA A 226 5.48 1.21 17.83
N GLY A 227 6.47 1.96 18.34
CA GLY A 227 6.92 1.87 19.72
C GLY A 227 6.12 2.71 20.70
N TRP A 228 5.84 3.97 20.36
CA TRP A 228 5.18 4.90 21.30
C TRP A 228 3.71 5.12 20.99
N ALA A 229 3.36 5.46 19.73
CA ALA A 229 2.00 5.84 19.35
C ALA A 229 1.05 4.62 19.29
N ARG A 230 1.48 3.49 18.72
CA ARG A 230 0.75 2.20 18.72
C ARG A 230 -0.72 2.34 18.31
N GLU A 231 -1.64 2.10 19.24
CA GLU A 231 -3.08 2.19 19.04
C GLU A 231 -3.56 3.60 18.72
N GLN A 232 -2.85 4.64 19.17
CA GLN A 232 -3.17 6.04 18.88
C GLN A 232 -3.12 6.33 17.38
N VAL A 233 -2.25 5.64 16.63
CA VAL A 233 -2.21 5.75 15.17
C VAL A 233 -3.53 5.27 14.57
N CYS A 234 -4.05 4.13 15.02
CA CYS A 234 -5.31 3.59 14.51
C CYS A 234 -6.53 4.40 14.97
N THR A 235 -6.50 4.94 16.20
CA THR A 235 -7.62 5.68 16.77
C THR A 235 -7.73 7.11 16.24
N TYR A 236 -6.61 7.83 16.10
CA TYR A 236 -6.62 9.28 15.86
C TYR A 236 -5.95 9.72 14.56
N MET A 237 -4.92 9.02 14.07
CA MET A 237 -4.14 9.46 12.89
C MET A 237 -4.63 8.83 11.60
N CYS A 238 -4.94 7.53 11.63
CA CYS A 238 -5.30 6.76 10.46
C CYS A 238 -6.75 7.07 10.07
N PRO A 239 -7.02 7.57 8.86
CA PRO A 239 -8.38 7.78 8.41
C PRO A 239 -9.07 6.45 8.03
N TRP A 240 -8.29 5.37 7.89
CA TRP A 240 -8.76 4.12 7.31
C TRP A 240 -9.86 3.42 8.10
N PRO A 241 -9.82 3.33 9.45
CA PRO A 241 -10.91 2.74 10.21
C PRO A 241 -12.25 3.44 9.96
N ARG A 242 -12.24 4.75 9.66
CA ARG A 242 -13.44 5.51 9.31
C ARG A 242 -13.97 5.15 7.92
N PHE A 243 -13.10 5.14 6.92
CA PHE A 243 -13.48 4.69 5.58
C PHE A 243 -13.99 3.25 5.61
N GLN A 244 -13.31 2.35 6.31
CA GLN A 244 -13.73 0.96 6.40
C GLN A 244 -15.10 0.81 7.06
N SER A 245 -15.39 1.52 8.15
CA SER A 245 -16.73 1.48 8.77
C SER A 245 -17.84 1.88 7.82
N ALA A 246 -17.62 2.88 6.96
CA ALA A 246 -18.59 3.31 5.97
C ALA A 246 -18.78 2.28 4.83
N MET A 247 -17.79 1.41 4.60
CA MET A 247 -17.80 0.39 3.55
C MET A 247 -18.37 -0.97 4.01
N LEU A 248 -18.46 -1.20 5.32
CA LEU A 248 -19.08 -2.41 5.86
C LEU A 248 -20.57 -2.47 5.50
N ASP A 249 -21.08 -3.66 5.26
CA ASP A 249 -22.50 -3.96 5.19
C ASP A 249 -22.87 -5.04 6.21
N ASP A 250 -24.17 -5.30 6.37
CA ASP A 250 -24.67 -6.29 7.35
C ASP A 250 -24.21 -7.73 7.05
N GLU A 251 -23.71 -7.99 5.83
CA GLU A 251 -23.18 -9.27 5.37
C GLU A 251 -21.64 -9.30 5.36
N SER A 252 -20.95 -8.21 5.73
CA SER A 252 -19.50 -8.15 5.88
C SER A 252 -19.07 -8.96 7.08
N MET A 253 -18.06 -9.82 6.89
CA MET A 253 -17.54 -10.62 7.99
C MET A 253 -16.65 -9.73 8.88
N ILE A 254 -17.09 -9.51 10.11
CA ILE A 254 -16.37 -8.72 11.12
C ILE A 254 -16.22 -9.53 12.41
N VAL A 255 -15.42 -9.04 13.35
CA VAL A 255 -15.39 -9.64 14.68
C VAL A 255 -16.65 -9.21 15.44
N THR A 256 -17.48 -10.17 15.84
CA THR A 256 -18.76 -9.95 16.53
C THR A 256 -18.81 -10.69 17.87
N TYR A 257 -19.54 -10.10 18.83
CA TYR A 257 -19.92 -10.74 20.08
C TYR A 257 -21.39 -11.17 20.00
N GLU A 258 -21.66 -12.43 20.31
CA GLU A 258 -22.99 -13.04 20.24
C GLU A 258 -23.80 -12.70 21.50
N GLY A 259 -24.32 -11.47 21.58
CA GLY A 259 -25.05 -10.96 22.74
C GLY A 259 -26.27 -11.81 23.12
N TRP A 260 -26.99 -12.36 22.13
CA TRP A 260 -28.15 -13.25 22.36
C TRP A 260 -27.81 -14.54 23.15
N ARG A 261 -26.54 -14.96 23.12
CA ARG A 261 -26.04 -16.12 23.88
C ARG A 261 -25.25 -15.71 25.11
N GLY A 262 -24.56 -14.57 25.04
CA GLY A 262 -23.67 -14.10 26.09
C GLY A 262 -24.38 -13.39 27.24
N GLU A 263 -25.54 -12.79 26.99
CA GLU A 263 -26.24 -11.93 27.96
C GLU A 263 -27.46 -12.62 28.62
N PRO A 264 -27.78 -12.29 29.89
CA PRO A 264 -27.05 -11.39 30.78
C PRO A 264 -25.72 -12.02 31.23
N ARG A 265 -24.62 -11.28 31.08
CA ARG A 265 -23.29 -11.74 31.49
C ARG A 265 -23.16 -11.75 33.01
N GLY A 266 -22.41 -12.71 33.55
CA GLY A 266 -22.17 -12.77 34.99
C GLY A 266 -21.16 -13.83 35.41
N PRO A 267 -20.58 -13.70 36.61
CA PRO A 267 -19.59 -14.65 37.10
C PRO A 267 -20.23 -16.02 37.35
N ILE A 268 -19.71 -17.06 36.71
CA ILE A 268 -20.18 -18.43 36.92
C ILE A 268 -19.28 -19.17 37.90
N LYS A 269 -19.85 -19.60 39.03
CA LYS A 269 -19.16 -20.45 40.00
C LYS A 269 -19.22 -21.91 39.53
N ARG A 270 -18.06 -22.52 39.30
CA ARG A 270 -17.91 -23.92 38.83
C ARG A 270 -18.66 -24.97 39.66
N LYS A 271 -18.97 -24.66 40.93
CA LYS A 271 -19.77 -25.53 41.83
C LYS A 271 -21.25 -25.66 41.42
N ASN A 272 -21.75 -24.76 40.56
CA ASN A 272 -23.15 -24.68 40.16
C ASN A 272 -23.38 -25.15 38.71
N LEU A 273 -22.43 -25.87 38.10
CA LEU A 273 -22.56 -26.35 36.73
C LEU A 273 -22.54 -27.88 36.72
N VAL A 274 -23.72 -28.49 36.57
CA VAL A 274 -23.81 -29.89 36.14
C VAL A 274 -23.64 -29.94 34.62
N ARG A 275 -22.88 -30.90 34.11
CA ARG A 275 -22.64 -31.06 32.66
C ARG A 275 -23.99 -31.27 31.93
N GLY A 276 -24.46 -30.24 31.23
CA GLY A 276 -25.72 -30.26 30.48
C GLY A 276 -26.82 -29.32 30.99
N GLU A 277 -26.63 -28.62 32.12
CA GLU A 277 -27.56 -27.57 32.55
C GLU A 277 -27.37 -26.27 31.75
N VAL A 278 -28.49 -25.68 31.32
CA VAL A 278 -28.54 -24.33 30.78
C VAL A 278 -28.41 -23.36 31.97
N PRO A 279 -27.35 -22.53 32.05
CA PRO A 279 -27.21 -21.61 33.16
C PRO A 279 -28.34 -20.56 33.14
N GLU A 280 -28.74 -20.06 34.31
CA GLU A 280 -29.67 -18.92 34.42
C GLU A 280 -29.09 -17.61 33.84
N VAL A 281 -27.78 -17.58 33.59
CA VAL A 281 -27.04 -16.46 32.99
C VAL A 281 -26.51 -16.84 31.61
N GLY A 282 -26.26 -15.84 30.77
CA GLY A 282 -25.66 -16.06 29.45
C GLY A 282 -24.26 -16.68 29.54
N HIS A 283 -23.76 -17.19 28.42
CA HIS A 283 -22.45 -17.87 28.37
C HIS A 283 -21.25 -16.94 28.62
N CYS A 284 -21.45 -15.61 28.66
CA CYS A 284 -20.38 -14.67 28.97
C CYS A 284 -20.14 -14.63 30.49
N ILE A 285 -19.02 -15.23 30.91
CA ILE A 285 -18.64 -15.33 32.33
C ILE A 285 -18.01 -14.06 32.93
N ASP A 286 -18.09 -12.93 32.22
CA ASP A 286 -17.53 -11.63 32.62
C ASP A 286 -16.04 -11.64 33.04
N CYS A 287 -15.21 -12.44 32.36
CA CYS A 287 -13.78 -12.60 32.71
C CYS A 287 -12.84 -11.53 32.16
N TYR A 288 -13.33 -10.61 31.31
CA TYR A 288 -12.52 -9.60 30.59
C TYR A 288 -11.34 -10.15 29.77
N ALA A 289 -11.30 -11.45 29.46
CA ALA A 289 -10.19 -12.03 28.68
C ALA A 289 -10.08 -11.43 27.28
N CYS A 290 -11.22 -11.23 26.59
CA CYS A 290 -11.32 -10.60 25.28
C CYS A 290 -10.80 -9.15 25.26
N PHE A 291 -11.12 -8.37 26.28
CA PHE A 291 -10.63 -7.01 26.47
C PHE A 291 -9.12 -6.99 26.73
N ASN A 292 -8.63 -7.86 27.61
CA ASN A 292 -7.23 -7.87 28.04
C ASN A 292 -6.23 -8.26 26.92
N VAL A 293 -6.67 -8.95 25.87
CA VAL A 293 -5.83 -9.30 24.71
C VAL A 293 -5.93 -8.30 23.57
N CYS A 294 -6.87 -7.35 23.65
CA CYS A 294 -7.11 -6.40 22.59
C CYS A 294 -5.93 -5.42 22.45
N PRO A 295 -5.30 -5.32 21.26
CA PRO A 295 -4.18 -4.40 21.04
C PRO A 295 -4.60 -2.93 21.09
N THR A 296 -5.88 -2.63 20.82
CA THR A 296 -6.43 -1.26 20.84
C THR A 296 -7.21 -0.94 22.11
N GLY A 297 -7.27 -1.88 23.07
CA GLY A 297 -7.88 -1.64 24.38
C GLY A 297 -9.40 -1.48 24.36
N ILE A 298 -10.07 -2.02 23.34
CA ILE A 298 -11.53 -2.00 23.24
C ILE A 298 -12.20 -3.23 23.85
N ASP A 299 -13.45 -3.10 24.28
CA ASP A 299 -14.28 -4.18 24.76
C ASP A 299 -15.29 -4.62 23.69
N ILE A 300 -15.01 -5.76 23.05
CA ILE A 300 -15.86 -6.31 21.96
C ILE A 300 -17.32 -6.57 22.38
N ARG A 301 -17.61 -6.60 23.69
CA ARG A 301 -18.97 -6.78 24.21
C ARG A 301 -19.84 -5.54 24.04
N ASP A 302 -19.24 -4.38 23.80
CA ASP A 302 -19.93 -3.11 23.54
C ASP A 302 -20.27 -2.94 22.04
N GLY A 303 -20.01 -3.97 21.22
CA GLY A 303 -20.32 -4.00 19.80
C GLY A 303 -19.16 -3.55 18.92
N LEU A 304 -19.49 -3.12 17.69
CA LEU A 304 -18.48 -2.69 16.72
C LEU A 304 -17.99 -1.27 17.04
N GLN A 305 -16.71 -1.17 17.39
CA GLN A 305 -16.05 0.08 17.71
C GLN A 305 -15.09 0.52 16.60
N MET A 306 -14.87 1.83 16.47
CA MET A 306 -14.05 2.41 15.40
C MET A 306 -12.58 2.02 15.51
N GLU A 307 -12.10 1.69 16.69
CA GLU A 307 -10.73 1.32 17.00
C GLU A 307 -10.45 -0.19 16.78
N CYS A 308 -11.49 -1.00 16.52
CA CYS A 308 -11.30 -2.43 16.29
C CYS A 308 -10.48 -2.68 15.01
N ILE A 309 -9.29 -3.25 15.10
CA ILE A 309 -8.52 -3.59 13.89
C ILE A 309 -8.92 -4.94 13.26
N GLY A 310 -9.94 -5.64 13.76
CA GLY A 310 -10.40 -6.90 13.18
C GLY A 310 -9.39 -8.06 13.26
N CYS A 311 -8.50 -8.06 14.26
CA CYS A 311 -7.39 -9.03 14.36
C CYS A 311 -7.76 -10.40 14.97
N GLY A 312 -8.98 -10.57 15.48
CA GLY A 312 -9.49 -11.86 15.99
C GLY A 312 -8.87 -12.37 17.30
N LEU A 313 -7.93 -11.67 17.93
CA LEU A 313 -7.28 -12.15 19.16
C LEU A 313 -8.27 -12.35 20.33
N CYS A 314 -9.33 -11.55 20.38
CA CYS A 314 -10.41 -11.71 21.35
C CYS A 314 -11.20 -13.01 21.15
N ILE A 315 -11.27 -13.55 19.93
CA ILE A 315 -11.91 -14.85 19.64
C ILE A 315 -11.10 -15.98 20.29
N ASP A 316 -9.79 -16.01 20.05
CA ASP A 316 -8.90 -17.00 20.64
C ASP A 316 -8.97 -16.97 22.18
N ALA A 317 -8.91 -15.77 22.77
CA ALA A 317 -8.98 -15.61 24.23
C ALA A 317 -10.34 -15.99 24.81
N CYS A 318 -11.43 -15.68 24.11
CA CYS A 318 -12.77 -16.05 24.54
C CYS A 318 -12.95 -17.57 24.49
N ASN A 319 -12.52 -18.20 23.40
CA ASN A 319 -12.59 -19.65 23.20
C ASN A 319 -11.78 -20.41 24.27
N GLU A 320 -10.61 -19.90 24.65
CA GLU A 320 -9.82 -20.48 25.76
C GLU A 320 -10.61 -20.47 27.09
N MET A 321 -11.38 -19.41 27.36
CA MET A 321 -12.20 -19.33 28.58
C MET A 321 -13.45 -20.21 28.49
N MET A 322 -14.09 -20.28 27.31
CA MET A 322 -15.23 -21.18 27.08
C MET A 322 -14.82 -22.65 27.29
N ASP A 323 -13.66 -23.06 26.78
CA ASP A 323 -13.12 -24.41 26.98
C ASP A 323 -12.87 -24.72 28.46
N LYS A 324 -12.33 -23.77 29.23
CA LYS A 324 -12.05 -23.95 30.67
C LYS A 324 -13.31 -24.16 31.51
N VAL A 325 -14.40 -23.50 31.13
CA VAL A 325 -15.70 -23.59 31.80
C VAL A 325 -16.54 -24.75 31.25
N GLY A 326 -16.25 -25.22 30.03
CA GLY A 326 -16.96 -26.30 29.36
C GLY A 326 -18.14 -25.83 28.51
N PHE A 327 -18.15 -24.56 28.09
CA PHE A 327 -19.16 -23.99 27.21
C PHE A 327 -18.78 -24.09 25.73
N PRO A 328 -19.76 -24.07 24.81
CA PRO A 328 -19.47 -24.05 23.38
C PRO A 328 -18.68 -22.80 22.98
N ARG A 329 -17.69 -22.98 22.13
CA ARG A 329 -16.85 -21.91 21.55
C ARG A 329 -17.66 -20.88 20.74
N ASP A 330 -16.97 -19.88 20.22
CA ASP A 330 -17.44 -18.86 19.29
C ASP A 330 -18.47 -17.91 19.90
N LEU A 331 -18.24 -17.48 21.14
CA LEU A 331 -19.04 -16.44 21.80
C LEU A 331 -18.65 -15.07 21.24
N VAL A 332 -17.35 -14.89 20.99
CA VAL A 332 -16.84 -13.91 20.04
C VAL A 332 -16.43 -14.69 18.79
N ARG A 333 -16.79 -14.23 17.60
CA ARG A 333 -16.48 -14.93 16.34
C ARG A 333 -16.27 -13.97 15.18
N PHE A 334 -15.76 -14.50 14.08
CA PHE A 334 -15.64 -13.75 12.83
C PHE A 334 -16.87 -14.04 11.96
N ASP A 335 -17.81 -13.10 11.91
CA ASP A 335 -19.08 -13.27 11.21
C ASP A 335 -19.78 -11.93 10.88
N SER A 336 -20.85 -12.01 10.10
CA SER A 336 -21.69 -10.88 9.74
C SER A 336 -22.75 -10.55 10.80
N VAL A 337 -23.16 -9.28 10.86
CA VAL A 337 -24.23 -8.81 11.76
C VAL A 337 -25.54 -9.53 11.43
N GLN A 338 -25.84 -9.70 10.14
CA GLN A 338 -27.02 -10.44 9.69
C GLN A 338 -27.03 -11.88 10.21
N ASN A 339 -25.90 -12.60 10.13
CA ASN A 339 -25.84 -13.97 10.63
C ASN A 339 -26.00 -14.05 12.16
N SER A 340 -25.44 -13.10 12.91
CA SER A 340 -25.65 -13.01 14.35
C SER A 340 -27.14 -12.85 14.69
N GLN A 341 -27.85 -11.96 13.99
CA GLN A 341 -29.30 -11.78 14.13
C GLN A 341 -30.09 -13.04 13.73
N LEU A 342 -29.72 -13.70 12.63
CA LEU A 342 -30.35 -14.96 12.21
C LEU A 342 -30.21 -16.04 13.28
N ARG A 343 -29.02 -16.18 13.90
CA ARG A 343 -28.82 -17.13 15.01
C ARG A 343 -29.63 -16.79 16.24
N ALA A 344 -29.72 -15.51 16.59
CA ALA A 344 -30.54 -15.05 17.71
C ALA A 344 -32.01 -15.48 17.55
N HIS A 345 -32.49 -15.61 16.32
CA HIS A 345 -33.83 -16.09 15.99
C HIS A 345 -33.91 -17.58 15.63
N GLY A 346 -32.83 -18.36 15.86
CA GLY A 346 -32.79 -19.79 15.55
C GLY A 346 -32.85 -20.12 14.04
N LYS A 347 -32.57 -19.16 13.17
CA LYS A 347 -32.60 -19.33 11.71
C LYS A 347 -31.25 -19.79 11.18
N ALA A 348 -31.26 -20.48 10.04
CA ALA A 348 -30.05 -20.91 9.35
C ALA A 348 -29.25 -19.70 8.84
N THR A 349 -27.95 -19.71 9.10
CA THR A 349 -27.01 -18.68 8.62
C THR A 349 -26.48 -19.02 7.23
N LYS A 350 -26.17 -18.00 6.43
CA LYS A 350 -25.59 -18.18 5.09
C LYS A 350 -24.57 -17.09 4.81
N ILE A 351 -23.35 -17.48 4.43
CA ILE A 351 -22.32 -16.54 3.98
C ILE A 351 -22.52 -16.30 2.47
N ARG A 352 -22.83 -15.06 2.08
CA ARG A 352 -22.99 -14.66 0.68
C ARG A 352 -21.78 -13.84 0.22
N ILE A 353 -20.83 -14.52 -0.42
CA ILE A 353 -19.65 -13.90 -1.02
C ILE A 353 -20.01 -13.16 -2.31
N VAL A 354 -20.88 -13.76 -3.13
CA VAL A 354 -21.34 -13.17 -4.40
C VAL A 354 -22.60 -12.34 -4.15
N ARG A 355 -22.46 -11.01 -4.18
CA ARG A 355 -23.54 -10.02 -3.98
C ARG A 355 -23.28 -8.79 -4.84
N PRO A 356 -24.29 -7.93 -5.12
CA PRO A 356 -24.15 -6.82 -6.06
C PRO A 356 -22.92 -5.93 -5.82
N ARG A 357 -22.62 -5.62 -4.55
CA ARG A 357 -21.44 -4.83 -4.15
C ARG A 357 -20.11 -5.53 -4.46
N THR A 358 -19.99 -6.83 -4.16
CA THR A 358 -18.75 -7.58 -4.40
C THR A 358 -18.55 -7.82 -5.89
N ILE A 359 -19.63 -8.10 -6.63
CA ILE A 359 -19.62 -8.17 -8.10
C ILE A 359 -19.14 -6.85 -8.70
N PHE A 360 -19.68 -5.71 -8.24
CA PHE A 360 -19.27 -4.39 -8.73
C PHE A 360 -17.77 -4.16 -8.57
N TYR A 361 -17.21 -4.37 -7.36
CA TYR A 361 -15.77 -4.22 -7.15
C TYR A 361 -14.95 -5.24 -7.93
N SER A 362 -15.39 -6.49 -8.03
CA SER A 362 -14.71 -7.52 -8.81
C SER A 362 -14.70 -7.20 -10.31
N VAL A 363 -15.80 -6.69 -10.87
CA VAL A 363 -15.88 -6.29 -12.28
C VAL A 363 -14.93 -5.15 -12.58
N ILE A 364 -14.91 -4.10 -11.73
CA ILE A 364 -13.97 -2.98 -11.93
C ILE A 364 -12.52 -3.46 -11.77
N LEU A 365 -12.24 -4.31 -10.78
CA LEU A 365 -10.90 -4.87 -10.57
C LEU A 365 -10.42 -5.65 -11.80
N VAL A 366 -11.26 -6.53 -12.35
CA VAL A 366 -10.96 -7.31 -13.56
C VAL A 366 -10.83 -6.39 -14.77
N LEU A 367 -11.69 -5.37 -14.92
CA LEU A 367 -11.61 -4.41 -16.01
C LEU A 367 -10.27 -3.65 -16.00
N VAL A 368 -9.90 -3.06 -14.86
CA VAL A 368 -8.64 -2.33 -14.73
C VAL A 368 -7.45 -3.25 -14.95
N ALA A 369 -7.46 -4.46 -14.36
CA ALA A 369 -6.40 -5.44 -14.56
C ALA A 369 -6.27 -5.85 -16.04
N SER A 370 -7.40 -6.01 -16.74
CA SER A 370 -7.41 -6.36 -18.17
C SER A 370 -6.87 -5.24 -19.04
N VAL A 371 -7.26 -3.97 -18.77
CA VAL A 371 -6.72 -2.80 -19.48
C VAL A 371 -5.21 -2.68 -19.27
N MET A 372 -4.74 -2.86 -18.04
CA MET A 372 -3.31 -2.83 -17.74
C MET A 372 -2.55 -3.97 -18.41
N ALA A 373 -3.07 -5.19 -18.35
CA ALA A 373 -2.47 -6.36 -19.00
C ALA A 373 -2.43 -6.18 -20.52
N PHE A 374 -3.50 -5.66 -21.12
CA PHE A 374 -3.54 -5.34 -22.55
C PHE A 374 -2.51 -4.28 -22.92
N GLY A 375 -2.37 -3.20 -22.13
CA GLY A 375 -1.35 -2.19 -22.33
C GLY A 375 0.07 -2.77 -22.26
N LEU A 376 0.31 -3.64 -21.28
CA LEU A 376 1.63 -4.26 -21.09
C LEU A 376 2.01 -5.21 -22.23
N LEU A 377 1.04 -5.98 -22.74
CA LEU A 377 1.26 -6.93 -23.84
C LEU A 377 1.43 -6.24 -25.21
N ASN A 378 0.86 -5.04 -25.40
CA ASN A 378 0.97 -4.27 -26.63
C ASN A 378 1.92 -3.07 -26.49
N ARG A 379 2.83 -3.13 -25.51
CA ARG A 379 3.83 -2.09 -25.27
C ARG A 379 4.77 -1.99 -26.47
N THR A 380 4.95 -0.78 -26.99
CA THR A 380 5.94 -0.51 -28.05
C THR A 380 7.35 -0.51 -27.46
N THR A 381 8.29 -1.14 -28.15
CA THR A 381 9.72 -1.18 -27.78
C THR A 381 10.48 0.04 -28.29
N LEU A 382 9.98 0.68 -29.34
CA LEU A 382 10.47 1.93 -29.90
C LEU A 382 9.52 3.08 -29.53
N GLU A 383 10.10 4.21 -29.12
CA GLU A 383 9.37 5.46 -28.95
C GLU A 383 10.23 6.64 -29.42
N VAL A 384 9.61 7.58 -30.14
CA VAL A 384 10.30 8.74 -30.70
C VAL A 384 9.67 10.01 -30.18
N ASN A 385 10.50 10.93 -29.69
CA ASN A 385 10.09 12.24 -29.23
C ASN A 385 10.89 13.33 -29.94
N VAL A 386 10.22 14.21 -30.69
CA VAL A 386 10.86 15.34 -31.37
C VAL A 386 10.66 16.61 -30.55
N LEU A 387 11.77 17.26 -30.20
CA LEU A 387 11.76 18.58 -29.55
C LEU A 387 12.21 19.64 -30.54
N ARG A 388 11.29 20.50 -30.98
CA ARG A 388 11.62 21.62 -31.87
C ARG A 388 12.31 22.76 -31.10
N ASP A 389 13.37 23.31 -31.68
CA ASP A 389 14.04 24.50 -31.15
C ASP A 389 13.07 25.70 -31.22
N ARG A 390 12.92 26.42 -30.10
CA ARG A 390 12.02 27.59 -30.00
C ARG A 390 12.75 28.93 -30.08
N ASN A 391 14.08 28.93 -29.98
CA ASN A 391 14.89 30.14 -30.03
C ASN A 391 16.27 29.85 -30.65
N PRO A 392 16.52 30.25 -31.91
CA PRO A 392 15.58 30.86 -32.85
C PRO A 392 14.54 29.84 -33.37
N ILE A 393 13.38 30.33 -33.83
CA ILE A 393 12.34 29.48 -34.43
C ILE A 393 12.78 28.94 -35.80
N PHE A 394 13.44 29.79 -36.60
CA PHE A 394 14.08 29.44 -37.86
C PHE A 394 15.28 30.36 -38.10
N VAL A 395 16.19 29.94 -38.98
CA VAL A 395 17.37 30.72 -39.39
C VAL A 395 17.45 30.75 -40.91
N THR A 396 17.61 31.92 -41.51
CA THR A 396 17.87 32.07 -42.95
C THR A 396 19.35 31.81 -43.24
N LEU A 397 19.61 30.94 -44.20
CA LEU A 397 20.93 30.56 -44.68
C LEU A 397 21.42 31.51 -45.78
N SER A 398 22.70 31.39 -46.15
CA SER A 398 23.36 32.28 -47.11
C SER A 398 22.88 32.12 -48.55
N ASP A 399 22.33 30.96 -48.87
CA ASP A 399 21.70 30.58 -50.14
C ASP A 399 20.22 31.02 -50.24
N GLY A 400 19.65 31.55 -49.15
CA GLY A 400 18.25 31.97 -49.07
C GLY A 400 17.31 30.92 -48.46
N ASP A 401 17.80 29.69 -48.22
CA ASP A 401 17.00 28.65 -47.58
C ASP A 401 16.73 28.98 -46.11
N VAL A 402 15.67 28.39 -45.56
CA VAL A 402 15.33 28.54 -44.15
C VAL A 402 15.59 27.22 -43.45
N ARG A 403 16.21 27.27 -42.26
CA ARG A 403 16.59 26.10 -41.48
C ARG A 403 15.90 26.07 -40.13
N ASN A 404 15.31 24.94 -39.79
CA ASN A 404 14.74 24.64 -38.48
C ASN A 404 15.62 23.63 -37.72
N GLY A 405 15.70 23.78 -36.40
CA GLY A 405 16.42 22.88 -35.51
C GLY A 405 15.46 21.98 -34.71
N TYR A 406 15.81 20.70 -34.62
CA TYR A 406 15.08 19.71 -33.85
C TYR A 406 16.07 18.86 -33.03
N THR A 407 15.62 18.40 -31.87
CA THR A 407 16.30 17.37 -31.09
C THR A 407 15.41 16.14 -31.08
N LEU A 408 15.84 15.11 -31.80
CA LEU A 408 15.17 13.82 -31.84
C LEU A 408 15.68 12.96 -30.67
N LYS A 409 14.75 12.49 -29.85
CA LYS A 409 15.02 11.51 -28.79
C LYS A 409 14.41 10.18 -29.20
N VAL A 410 15.26 9.21 -29.52
CA VAL A 410 14.86 7.84 -29.85
C VAL A 410 15.10 6.97 -28.63
N LEU A 411 14.04 6.38 -28.10
CA LEU A 411 14.09 5.52 -26.93
C LEU A 411 14.15 4.07 -27.41
N ASN A 412 15.29 3.42 -27.17
CA ASN A 412 15.45 1.99 -27.33
C ASN A 412 15.09 1.32 -26.00
N LYS A 413 13.94 0.64 -25.95
CA LYS A 413 13.49 -0.12 -24.76
C LYS A 413 13.87 -1.60 -24.83
N GLU A 414 14.71 -1.97 -25.78
CA GLU A 414 15.24 -3.32 -25.92
C GLU A 414 16.63 -3.44 -25.29
N GLN A 415 16.94 -4.67 -24.85
CA GLN A 415 18.22 -5.03 -24.24
C GLN A 415 19.32 -5.30 -25.28
N ALA A 416 19.11 -4.92 -26.54
CA ALA A 416 20.06 -5.04 -27.63
C ALA A 416 20.36 -3.65 -28.23
N GLU A 417 21.59 -3.48 -28.71
CA GLU A 417 21.94 -2.30 -29.49
C GLU A 417 21.20 -2.37 -30.82
N LYS A 418 20.53 -1.27 -31.16
CA LYS A 418 19.69 -1.19 -32.37
C LYS A 418 20.10 0.02 -33.20
N THR A 419 20.09 -0.18 -34.51
CA THR A 419 20.30 0.88 -35.50
C THR A 419 18.96 1.22 -36.13
N TYR A 420 18.43 2.39 -35.80
CA TYR A 420 17.17 2.88 -36.35
C TYR A 420 17.39 3.74 -37.60
N ILE A 421 16.48 3.68 -38.56
CA ILE A 421 16.56 4.50 -39.79
C ILE A 421 15.64 5.70 -39.64
N LEU A 422 16.22 6.91 -39.71
CA LEU A 422 15.50 8.18 -39.69
C LEU A 422 15.24 8.69 -41.10
N GLN A 423 13.98 9.07 -41.34
CA GLN A 423 13.48 9.67 -42.58
C GLN A 423 12.55 10.85 -42.27
N ILE A 424 12.36 11.70 -43.28
CA ILE A 424 11.38 12.78 -43.27
C ILE A 424 10.34 12.50 -44.35
N GLU A 425 9.07 12.70 -44.04
CA GLU A 425 7.97 12.62 -45.00
C GLU A 425 7.13 13.90 -44.97
N GLY A 426 6.57 14.29 -46.13
CA GLY A 426 5.67 15.44 -46.24
C GLY A 426 6.34 16.82 -46.37
N LEU A 427 7.67 16.88 -46.48
CA LEU A 427 8.42 18.11 -46.73
C LEU A 427 9.46 17.92 -47.84
N ASP A 428 9.50 18.83 -48.81
CA ASP A 428 10.58 18.89 -49.81
C ASP A 428 11.77 19.64 -49.21
N ALA A 429 12.60 18.91 -48.46
CA ALA A 429 13.76 19.47 -47.80
C ALA A 429 14.92 19.63 -48.79
N SER A 430 15.48 20.83 -48.88
CA SER A 430 16.68 21.10 -49.68
C SER A 430 17.94 20.54 -49.04
N ASP A 431 17.97 20.47 -47.71
CA ASP A 431 19.05 19.85 -46.94
C ASP A 431 18.52 19.21 -45.66
N PHE A 432 19.06 18.04 -45.33
CA PHE A 432 18.71 17.27 -44.14
C PHE A 432 20.00 16.78 -43.48
N GLN A 433 20.28 17.29 -42.28
CA GLN A 433 21.52 17.00 -41.57
C GLN A 433 21.25 16.50 -40.15
N VAL A 434 21.99 15.47 -39.75
CA VAL A 434 22.08 15.02 -38.36
C VAL A 434 23.50 15.25 -37.88
N ILE A 435 23.67 15.99 -36.79
CA ILE A 435 25.01 16.35 -36.29
C ILE A 435 25.79 15.08 -35.94
N GLY A 436 26.97 14.93 -36.54
CA GLY A 436 27.90 13.83 -36.25
C GLY A 436 27.62 12.54 -37.04
N LEU A 437 26.62 12.53 -37.92
CA LEU A 437 26.31 11.40 -38.79
C LEU A 437 26.37 11.82 -40.26
N THR A 438 26.72 10.87 -41.12
CA THR A 438 26.71 11.04 -42.57
C THR A 438 25.50 10.32 -43.15
N PRO A 439 24.78 10.93 -44.10
CA PRO A 439 23.62 10.29 -44.73
C PRO A 439 24.03 9.03 -45.50
N ASN A 440 23.16 8.04 -45.49
CA ASN A 440 23.28 6.84 -46.33
C ASN A 440 23.08 7.20 -47.81
N GLN A 441 23.37 6.26 -48.72
CA GLN A 441 23.21 6.48 -50.17
C GLN A 441 21.79 6.89 -50.58
N ASP A 442 20.79 6.48 -49.79
CA ASP A 442 19.38 6.77 -50.02
C ASP A 442 18.89 8.05 -49.31
N GLY A 443 19.80 8.85 -48.72
CA GLY A 443 19.47 10.10 -48.00
C GLY A 443 18.93 9.91 -46.57
N THR A 444 18.82 8.67 -46.10
CA THR A 444 18.38 8.32 -44.74
C THR A 444 19.53 8.39 -43.74
N PHE A 445 19.24 8.49 -42.44
CA PHE A 445 20.27 8.42 -41.40
C PHE A 445 20.13 7.19 -40.52
N SER A 446 21.24 6.48 -40.28
CA SER A 446 21.32 5.39 -39.32
C SER A 446 21.62 5.94 -37.92
N LEU A 447 20.73 5.68 -36.98
CA LEU A 447 20.78 6.14 -35.60
C LEU A 447 21.08 4.97 -34.68
N ASP A 448 22.34 4.86 -34.25
CA ASP A 448 22.74 3.82 -33.30
C ASP A 448 22.32 4.23 -31.88
N VAL A 449 21.48 3.40 -31.26
CA VAL A 449 20.99 3.61 -29.90
C VAL A 449 21.31 2.38 -29.07
N ALA A 450 22.19 2.58 -28.08
CA ALA A 450 22.58 1.55 -27.13
C ALA A 450 21.35 0.90 -26.43
N PRO A 451 21.50 -0.35 -25.94
CA PRO A 451 20.46 -1.03 -25.18
C PRO A 451 19.95 -0.18 -24.04
N ASP A 452 18.63 -0.17 -23.84
CA ASP A 452 17.99 0.54 -22.74
C ASP A 452 18.55 1.98 -22.61
N ARG A 453 18.59 2.75 -23.70
CA ARG A 453 19.06 4.15 -23.71
C ARG A 453 18.19 5.04 -24.58
N VAL A 454 18.32 6.33 -24.32
CA VAL A 454 17.75 7.38 -25.17
C VAL A 454 18.86 7.96 -26.03
N GLY A 455 18.81 7.67 -27.33
CA GLY A 455 19.65 8.34 -28.31
C GLY A 455 19.14 9.76 -28.54
N SER A 456 20.00 10.76 -28.37
CA SER A 456 19.66 12.16 -28.56
C SER A 456 20.40 12.71 -29.77
N PHE A 457 19.68 12.93 -30.86
CA PHE A 457 20.23 13.37 -32.13
C PHE A 457 19.76 14.79 -32.43
N ARG A 458 20.70 15.68 -32.72
CA ARG A 458 20.35 17.03 -33.16
C ARG A 458 20.26 17.06 -34.68
N VAL A 459 19.11 17.51 -35.14
CA VAL A 459 18.67 17.40 -36.52
C VAL A 459 18.38 18.79 -37.05
N PHE A 460 18.89 19.10 -38.24
CA PHE A 460 18.58 20.31 -38.96
C PHE A 460 17.93 19.97 -40.27
N VAL A 461 16.84 20.67 -40.57
CA VAL A 461 16.11 20.55 -41.83
C VAL A 461 16.11 21.93 -42.45
N ALA A 462 16.58 22.03 -43.69
CA ALA A 462 16.48 23.23 -44.50
C ALA A 462 15.52 22.99 -45.67
N ALA A 463 14.76 24.02 -46.02
CA ALA A 463 13.85 24.00 -47.15
C ALA A 463 13.79 25.38 -47.80
N ASN A 464 13.50 25.39 -49.10
CA ASN A 464 13.31 26.62 -49.85
C ASN A 464 11.98 27.30 -49.45
N PRO A 465 11.98 28.58 -49.02
CA PRO A 465 10.77 29.29 -48.62
C PRO A 465 9.64 29.28 -49.65
N GLU A 466 9.96 29.25 -50.95
CA GLU A 466 8.96 29.28 -52.03
C GLU A 466 8.19 27.95 -52.18
N THR A 467 8.77 26.85 -51.69
CA THR A 467 8.15 25.51 -51.71
C THR A 467 7.27 25.26 -50.48
N LEU A 468 7.34 26.13 -49.46
CA LEU A 468 6.58 25.98 -48.24
C LEU A 468 5.12 26.36 -48.46
N SER A 469 4.21 25.49 -48.02
CA SER A 469 2.77 25.69 -48.14
C SER A 469 2.22 26.83 -47.27
N SER A 470 2.90 27.16 -46.17
CA SER A 470 2.50 28.20 -45.21
C SER A 470 3.65 28.56 -44.24
N GLU A 471 3.45 29.59 -43.40
CA GLU A 471 4.32 29.95 -42.25
C GLU A 471 4.66 28.77 -41.33
N SER A 472 3.83 27.71 -41.37
CA SER A 472 3.84 26.59 -40.44
C SER A 472 3.46 25.31 -41.19
N THR A 473 4.40 24.76 -41.95
CA THR A 473 4.16 23.59 -42.82
C THR A 473 4.31 22.28 -42.02
N PRO A 474 3.25 21.46 -41.87
CA PRO A 474 3.32 20.19 -41.15
C PRO A 474 4.14 19.16 -41.94
N PHE A 475 4.92 18.34 -41.23
CA PHE A 475 5.66 17.23 -41.79
C PHE A 475 5.93 16.17 -40.72
N GLU A 476 6.38 14.98 -41.12
CA GLU A 476 6.57 13.86 -40.21
C GLU A 476 8.03 13.42 -40.18
N PHE A 477 8.53 13.13 -38.98
CA PHE A 477 9.73 12.29 -38.82
C PHE A 477 9.30 10.84 -38.71
N SER A 478 9.90 9.97 -39.50
CA SER A 478 9.70 8.52 -39.44
C SER A 478 10.98 7.85 -38.94
N VAL A 479 10.88 7.04 -37.90
CA VAL A 479 11.96 6.20 -37.41
C VAL A 479 11.53 4.74 -37.55
N THR A 480 12.32 3.96 -38.27
CA THR A 480 12.03 2.55 -38.53
C THR A 480 13.12 1.66 -37.96
N ASP A 481 12.73 0.62 -37.23
CA ASP A 481 13.60 -0.51 -36.92
C ASP A 481 13.65 -1.44 -38.15
N PRO A 482 14.82 -1.62 -38.80
CA PRO A 482 14.93 -2.46 -39.99
C PRO A 482 14.82 -3.97 -39.70
N GLU A 483 15.04 -4.42 -38.46
CA GLU A 483 14.99 -5.82 -38.08
C GLU A 483 13.56 -6.27 -37.77
N ASP A 484 12.85 -5.49 -36.95
CA ASP A 484 11.49 -5.81 -36.51
C ASP A 484 10.41 -5.14 -37.39
N ASN A 485 10.83 -4.31 -38.35
CA ASN A 485 9.97 -3.52 -39.24
C ASN A 485 8.93 -2.68 -38.48
N VAL A 486 9.26 -2.30 -37.25
CA VAL A 486 8.47 -1.40 -36.41
C VAL A 486 8.76 0.03 -36.85
N ARG A 487 7.71 0.75 -37.21
CA ARG A 487 7.80 2.13 -37.67
C ARG A 487 7.03 3.03 -36.71
N GLU A 488 7.72 4.04 -36.19
CA GLU A 488 7.14 5.09 -35.36
C GLU A 488 7.26 6.42 -36.10
N THR A 489 6.15 7.16 -36.19
CA THR A 489 6.10 8.48 -36.82
C THR A 489 5.81 9.55 -35.77
N TYR A 490 6.35 10.74 -35.99
CA TYR A 490 6.12 11.89 -35.13
C TYR A 490 5.79 13.13 -35.96
N ASP A 491 4.56 13.63 -35.79
CA ASP A 491 4.07 14.84 -36.44
C ASP A 491 4.75 16.07 -35.86
N THR A 492 5.33 16.89 -36.73
CA THR A 492 5.96 18.15 -36.35
C THR A 492 5.67 19.22 -37.40
N VAL A 493 6.23 20.40 -37.19
CA VAL A 493 5.96 21.55 -38.04
C VAL A 493 7.24 22.32 -38.35
N PHE A 494 7.39 22.63 -39.63
CA PHE A 494 8.44 23.47 -40.17
C PHE A 494 7.99 24.94 -40.15
N ALA A 495 8.73 25.79 -39.46
CA ALA A 495 8.43 27.21 -39.41
C ALA A 495 9.15 27.96 -40.53
N GLY A 496 8.40 28.72 -41.32
CA GLY A 496 8.91 29.55 -42.41
C GLY A 496 8.62 31.04 -42.17
N PRO A 497 9.30 31.94 -42.91
CA PRO A 497 8.96 33.36 -42.95
C PRO A 497 7.55 33.59 -43.54
N LYS A 498 6.97 34.76 -43.23
CA LYS A 498 5.67 35.19 -43.75
C LYS A 498 5.68 35.54 -45.23
#